data_AF-A0A3F3MPD0-F1
#
_entry.id   AF-A0A3F3MPD0-F1
#
_cell.length_a   1.000
_cell.length_b   1.000
_cell.length_c   1.000
_cell.angle_alpha   90.00
_cell.angle_beta   90.00
_cell.angle_gamma   90.00
#
_symmetry.space_group_name_H-M   'P 1'
#
loop_
_entity.id
_entity.type
_entity.pdbx_description
1 polymer ?
#
loop_
_entity_poly.entity_id
_entity_poly.type
_entity_poly.pdbx_seq_one_letter_code
_entity_poly.pdbx_strand_id
1 'polypeptide(L)'
;KCQQTLRTISPKLQLALTCAFEHFTALLGGYILQHPELLKTLDQDALKLWVWHAIEEIEHRSVAFDVYQQVYGDDRIRRLLMRSVTTGFASLAFYGTTRLFWQDKWKSLSKIGGNLFGLYLLAKMLIQLTPEYFAYYKKDFHPSQKDYGHMVDYWKSYLADEYQMTSFQEEKNSRPS
;
A
#
# COMPACT_ATOMS: atom_id res chain seq x y z
N LYS A 1 -18.37 16.87 -14.44
CA LYS A 1 -18.66 15.43 -14.65
C LYS A 1 -17.90 14.53 -13.68
N CYS A 2 -16.61 14.73 -13.38
CA CYS A 2 -15.87 13.91 -12.39
C CYS A 2 -16.40 14.03 -10.94
N GLN A 3 -16.90 15.21 -10.53
CA GLN A 3 -17.49 15.43 -9.20
C GLN A 3 -18.91 14.85 -9.02
N GLN A 4 -19.62 14.49 -10.10
CA GLN A 4 -21.00 14.00 -10.01
C GLN A 4 -21.07 12.50 -9.65
N THR A 5 -20.06 11.71 -10.03
CA THR A 5 -20.02 10.26 -9.78
C THR A 5 -19.78 9.90 -8.31
N LEU A 6 -19.15 10.79 -7.52
CA LEU A 6 -18.95 10.57 -6.07
C LEU A 6 -20.24 10.76 -5.25
N ARG A 7 -21.26 11.44 -5.79
CA ARG A 7 -22.53 11.68 -5.10
C ARG A 7 -23.51 10.50 -5.15
N THR A 8 -23.22 9.45 -5.91
CA THR A 8 -24.13 8.29 -6.06
C THR A 8 -23.77 7.11 -5.15
N ILE A 9 -22.57 7.09 -4.57
CA ILE A 9 -22.15 6.06 -3.61
C ILE A 9 -22.49 6.55 -2.20
N SER A 10 -23.12 5.70 -1.38
CA SER A 10 -23.46 6.08 0.00
C SER A 10 -22.21 6.45 0.81
N PRO A 11 -22.28 7.43 1.74
CA PRO A 11 -21.14 7.81 2.58
C PRO A 11 -20.52 6.63 3.34
N LYS A 12 -21.33 5.64 3.75
CA LYS A 12 -20.86 4.39 4.36
C LYS A 12 -19.95 3.58 3.45
N LEU A 13 -20.31 3.45 2.18
CA LEU A 13 -19.49 2.74 1.20
C LEU A 13 -18.24 3.54 0.85
N GLN A 14 -18.30 4.87 0.80
CA GLN A 14 -17.12 5.72 0.57
C GLN A 14 -16.10 5.54 1.69
N LEU A 15 -16.52 5.64 2.96
CA LEU A 15 -15.61 5.50 4.09
C LEU A 15 -15.07 4.08 4.24
N ALA A 16 -15.89 3.06 3.97
CA ALA A 16 -15.41 1.67 3.92
C ALA A 16 -14.41 1.44 2.77
N LEU A 17 -14.61 2.08 1.62
CA LEU A 17 -13.66 2.04 0.50
C LEU A 17 -12.35 2.73 0.90
N THR A 18 -12.39 3.90 1.52
CA THR A 18 -11.19 4.57 2.06
C THR A 18 -10.46 3.65 3.02
N CYS A 19 -11.13 3.09 4.04
CA CYS A 19 -10.51 2.14 4.97
C CYS A 19 -9.89 0.92 4.26
N ALA A 20 -10.54 0.40 3.22
CA ALA A 20 -10.01 -0.71 2.44
C ALA A 20 -8.79 -0.32 1.59
N PHE A 21 -8.81 0.86 0.96
CA PHE A 21 -7.69 1.37 0.17
C PHE A 21 -6.47 1.59 1.06
N GLU A 22 -6.59 2.42 2.10
CA GLU A 22 -5.51 2.75 3.03
C GLU A 22 -4.87 1.49 3.63
N HIS A 23 -5.68 0.48 3.99
CA HIS A 23 -5.12 -0.77 4.50
C HIS A 23 -4.41 -1.59 3.42
N PHE A 24 -4.96 -1.65 2.21
CA PHE A 24 -4.38 -2.42 1.11
C PHE A 24 -3.07 -1.79 0.60
N THR A 25 -3.03 -0.47 0.46
CA THR A 25 -1.85 0.31 0.08
C THR A 25 -0.80 0.32 1.18
N ALA A 26 -1.17 0.44 2.46
CA ALA A 26 -0.25 0.31 3.58
C ALA A 26 0.41 -1.06 3.63
N LEU A 27 -0.33 -2.13 3.30
CA LEU A 27 0.20 -3.48 3.22
C LEU A 27 1.28 -3.59 2.12
N LEU A 28 1.04 -3.00 0.95
CA LEU A 28 2.02 -2.94 -0.14
C LEU A 28 3.23 -2.05 0.20
N GLY A 29 2.97 -0.86 0.76
CA GLY A 29 4.01 0.08 1.20
C GLY A 29 4.89 -0.54 2.28
N GLY A 30 4.28 -1.23 3.24
CA GLY A 30 4.96 -1.98 4.28
C GLY A 30 5.91 -3.03 3.73
N TYR A 31 5.52 -3.74 2.67
CA TYR A 31 6.42 -4.66 1.98
C TYR A 31 7.57 -3.91 1.27
N ILE A 32 7.27 -2.84 0.53
CA ILE A 32 8.30 -2.05 -0.18
C ILE A 32 9.36 -1.52 0.80
N LEU A 33 8.94 -1.00 1.95
CA LEU A 33 9.85 -0.48 2.97
C LEU A 33 10.72 -1.56 3.65
N GLN A 34 10.27 -2.82 3.67
CA GLN A 34 11.04 -3.97 4.19
C GLN A 34 12.05 -4.51 3.17
N HIS A 35 11.86 -4.21 1.88
CA HIS A 35 12.68 -4.72 0.77
C HIS A 35 13.32 -3.54 0.01
N PRO A 36 14.28 -2.81 0.61
CA PRO A 36 14.89 -1.62 0.03
C PRO A 36 15.59 -1.88 -1.31
N GLU A 37 15.94 -3.13 -1.64
CA GLU A 37 16.43 -3.53 -2.95
C GLU A 37 15.46 -3.19 -4.09
N LEU A 38 14.15 -3.14 -3.83
CA LEU A 38 13.13 -2.76 -4.80
C LEU A 38 13.18 -1.26 -5.12
N LEU A 39 13.65 -0.45 -4.17
CA LEU A 39 13.76 0.99 -4.30
C LEU A 39 15.05 1.41 -5.01
N LYS A 40 16.10 0.57 -5.00
CA LYS A 40 17.40 0.87 -5.61
C LYS A 40 17.36 1.05 -7.13
N THR A 41 16.33 0.55 -7.79
CA THR A 41 16.15 0.69 -9.24
C THR A 41 15.43 1.97 -9.63
N LEU A 42 14.88 2.71 -8.67
CA LEU A 42 14.17 3.97 -8.90
C LEU A 42 15.15 5.14 -8.97
N ASP A 43 14.79 6.17 -9.73
CA ASP A 43 15.45 7.47 -9.61
C ASP A 43 15.15 8.11 -8.24
N GLN A 44 15.93 9.12 -7.88
CA GLN A 44 15.88 9.73 -6.55
C GLN A 44 14.51 10.33 -6.21
N ASP A 45 13.82 10.94 -7.18
CA ASP A 45 12.55 11.61 -6.91
C ASP A 45 11.41 10.61 -6.82
N ALA A 46 11.42 9.58 -7.66
CA ALA A 46 10.51 8.44 -7.52
C ALA A 46 10.69 7.75 -6.16
N LEU A 47 11.93 7.49 -5.72
CA LEU A 47 12.19 6.87 -4.42
C LEU A 47 11.59 7.71 -3.28
N LYS A 48 11.86 9.01 -3.25
CA LYS A 48 11.31 9.91 -2.21
C LYS A 48 9.79 9.82 -2.17
N LEU A 49 9.13 9.93 -3.32
CA LEU A 49 7.67 9.89 -3.41
C LEU A 49 7.10 8.56 -2.93
N TRP A 50 7.68 7.44 -3.37
CA TRP A 50 7.22 6.11 -2.99
C TRP A 50 7.40 5.83 -1.49
N VAL A 51 8.53 6.21 -0.92
CA VAL A 51 8.80 6.03 0.51
C VAL A 51 7.89 6.93 1.35
N TRP A 52 7.77 8.21 0.99
CA TRP A 52 6.88 9.15 1.67
C TRP A 52 5.43 8.66 1.64
N HIS A 53 4.92 8.27 0.46
CA HIS A 53 3.57 7.76 0.31
C HIS A 53 3.36 6.48 1.12
N ALA A 54 4.31 5.54 1.09
CA ALA A 54 4.21 4.31 1.89
C ALA A 54 4.11 4.60 3.40
N ILE A 55 4.83 5.62 3.90
CA ILE A 55 4.72 6.08 5.28
C ILE A 55 3.31 6.63 5.57
N GLU A 56 2.80 7.53 4.72
CA GLU A 56 1.47 8.14 4.93
C GLU A 56 0.37 7.09 5.00
N GLU A 57 0.34 6.14 4.06
CA GLU A 57 -0.68 5.09 4.02
C GLU A 57 -0.61 4.19 5.28
N ILE A 58 0.60 3.90 5.78
CA ILE A 58 0.79 3.15 7.03
C ILE A 58 0.22 3.89 8.24
N GLU A 59 0.36 5.21 8.30
CA GLU A 59 -0.18 6.05 9.38
C GLU A 59 -1.70 6.19 9.28
N HIS A 60 -2.20 6.44 8.07
CA HIS A 60 -3.63 6.64 7.79
C HIS A 60 -4.47 5.39 7.99
N ARG A 61 -3.93 4.17 7.78
CA ARG A 61 -4.74 2.95 7.87
C ARG A 61 -5.46 2.79 9.22
N SER A 62 -4.83 3.20 10.32
CA SER A 62 -5.42 3.08 11.66
C SER A 62 -6.49 4.14 11.84
N VAL A 63 -6.20 5.38 11.43
CA VAL A 63 -7.15 6.50 11.46
C VAL A 63 -8.40 6.17 10.63
N ALA A 64 -8.24 5.68 9.40
CA ALA A 64 -9.36 5.32 8.52
C ALA A 64 -10.20 4.17 9.09
N PHE A 65 -9.56 3.20 9.75
CA PHE A 65 -10.26 2.13 10.44
C PHE A 65 -11.06 2.65 11.64
N ASP A 66 -10.44 3.44 12.51
CA ASP A 66 -11.08 3.99 13.71
C ASP A 66 -12.29 4.86 13.37
N VAL A 67 -12.15 5.74 12.38
CA VAL A 67 -13.25 6.59 11.89
C VAL A 67 -14.38 5.71 11.33
N TYR A 68 -14.07 4.66 10.56
CA TYR A 68 -15.11 3.76 10.04
C TYR A 68 -15.84 3.00 11.16
N GLN A 69 -15.10 2.48 12.14
CA GLN A 69 -15.69 1.75 13.26
C GLN A 69 -16.55 2.66 14.13
N GLN A 70 -16.09 3.89 14.40
CA GLN A 70 -16.83 4.86 15.20
C GLN A 70 -18.13 5.32 14.53
N VAL A 71 -18.13 5.53 13.20
CA VAL A 71 -19.29 6.06 12.49
C VAL A 71 -20.28 4.96 12.09
N TYR A 72 -19.79 3.80 11.63
CA TYR A 72 -20.64 2.76 11.05
C TYR A 72 -20.49 1.37 11.66
N GLY A 73 -19.30 0.98 12.11
CA GLY A 73 -19.09 -0.30 12.80
C GLY A 73 -19.44 -1.56 12.00
N ASP A 74 -19.55 -1.49 10.67
CA ASP A 74 -20.05 -2.59 9.84
C ASP A 74 -18.90 -3.36 9.17
N ASP A 75 -18.35 -4.32 9.91
CA ASP A 75 -17.27 -5.17 9.40
C ASP A 75 -17.66 -6.03 8.19
N ARG A 76 -18.95 -6.27 7.92
CA ARG A 76 -19.35 -7.03 6.72
C ARG A 76 -19.08 -6.20 5.48
N ILE A 77 -19.50 -4.93 5.50
CA ILE A 77 -19.28 -3.99 4.40
C ILE A 77 -17.80 -3.66 4.25
N ARG A 78 -17.09 -3.41 5.35
CA ARG A 78 -15.63 -3.18 5.34
C ARG A 78 -14.88 -4.33 4.65
N ARG A 79 -15.13 -5.58 5.06
CA ARG A 79 -14.50 -6.77 4.47
C ARG A 79 -14.91 -7.01 3.02
N LEU A 80 -16.18 -6.74 2.67
CA LEU A 80 -16.63 -6.82 1.29
C LEU A 80 -15.86 -5.83 0.40
N LEU A 81 -15.68 -4.59 0.86
CA LEU A 81 -15.00 -3.56 0.07
C LEU A 81 -13.49 -3.80 -0.03
N MET A 82 -12.84 -4.40 0.98
CA MET A 82 -11.47 -4.91 0.83
C MET A 82 -11.34 -5.93 -0.30
N ARG A 83 -12.30 -6.86 -0.45
CA ARG A 83 -12.30 -7.83 -1.57
C ARG A 83 -12.44 -7.12 -2.91
N SER A 84 -13.30 -6.10 -2.99
CA SER A 84 -13.49 -5.28 -4.19
C SER A 84 -12.20 -4.53 -4.55
N VAL A 85 -11.55 -3.88 -3.58
CA VAL A 85 -10.27 -3.18 -3.78
C VAL A 85 -9.19 -4.16 -4.25
N THR A 86 -9.05 -5.31 -3.58
CA THR A 86 -8.08 -6.35 -3.95
C THR A 86 -8.30 -6.82 -5.39
N THR A 87 -9.55 -7.13 -5.75
CA THR A 87 -9.89 -7.61 -7.10
C THR A 87 -9.66 -6.52 -8.15
N GLY A 88 -9.99 -5.26 -7.83
CA GLY A 88 -9.74 -4.11 -8.69
C GLY A 88 -8.26 -3.90 -8.99
N PHE A 89 -7.41 -3.93 -7.96
CA PHE A 89 -5.96 -3.86 -8.11
C PHE A 89 -5.39 -5.04 -8.90
N ALA A 90 -5.80 -6.27 -8.58
CA ALA A 90 -5.36 -7.46 -9.31
C ALA A 90 -5.74 -7.39 -10.79
N SER A 91 -6.96 -6.92 -11.10
CA SER A 91 -7.44 -6.75 -12.47
C SER A 91 -6.65 -5.68 -13.21
N LEU A 92 -6.36 -4.55 -12.56
CA LEU A 92 -5.56 -3.47 -13.14
C LEU A 92 -4.12 -3.92 -13.42
N ALA A 93 -3.49 -4.59 -12.44
CA ALA A 93 -2.14 -5.12 -12.58
C ALA A 93 -2.08 -6.17 -13.70
N PHE A 94 -3.06 -7.08 -13.77
CA PHE A 94 -3.17 -8.07 -14.84
C PHE A 94 -3.36 -7.40 -16.20
N TYR A 95 -4.24 -6.41 -16.30
CA TYR A 95 -4.47 -5.67 -17.54
C TYR A 95 -3.20 -4.93 -18.00
N GLY A 96 -2.52 -4.22 -17.10
CA GLY A 96 -1.26 -3.53 -17.42
C GLY A 96 -0.18 -4.52 -17.89
N THR A 97 0.00 -5.61 -17.15
CA THR A 97 1.01 -6.64 -17.48
C THR A 97 0.72 -7.31 -18.82
N THR A 98 -0.54 -7.67 -19.10
CA THR A 98 -0.93 -8.28 -20.38
C THR A 98 -0.74 -7.32 -21.54
N ARG A 99 -1.05 -6.02 -21.36
CA ARG A 99 -0.82 -4.98 -22.37
C ARG A 99 0.66 -4.80 -22.69
N LEU A 100 1.53 -4.73 -21.67
CA LEU A 100 2.98 -4.63 -21.87
C LEU A 100 3.54 -5.89 -22.53
N PHE A 101 3.11 -7.06 -22.08
CA PHE A 101 3.49 -8.34 -22.68
C PHE A 101 3.07 -8.42 -24.15
N TRP A 102 1.87 -7.96 -24.50
CA TRP A 102 1.38 -8.00 -25.88
C TRP A 102 2.16 -7.08 -26.82
N GLN A 103 2.59 -5.91 -26.32
CA GLN A 103 3.42 -4.96 -27.07
C GLN A 103 4.80 -5.55 -27.41
N ASP A 104 5.42 -6.27 -26.48
CA ASP A 104 6.78 -6.80 -26.61
C ASP A 104 6.85 -8.33 -26.71
N LYS A 105 5.78 -8.99 -27.18
CA LYS A 105 5.60 -10.45 -27.07
C LYS A 105 6.80 -11.30 -27.53
N TRP A 106 7.46 -10.90 -28.62
CA TRP A 106 8.60 -11.64 -29.17
C TRP A 106 9.90 -11.43 -28.38
N LYS A 107 10.11 -10.24 -27.79
CA LYS A 107 11.26 -9.93 -26.94
C LYS A 107 11.05 -10.40 -25.49
N SER A 108 9.80 -10.51 -25.05
CA SER A 108 9.45 -10.97 -23.72
C SER A 108 9.57 -12.49 -23.59
N LEU A 109 9.18 -13.25 -24.62
CA LEU A 109 9.30 -14.71 -24.64
C LEU A 109 10.75 -15.21 -24.66
N SER A 110 11.69 -14.43 -25.19
CA SER A 110 13.12 -14.81 -25.22
C SER A 110 13.84 -14.64 -23.88
N LYS A 111 13.23 -13.96 -22.89
CA LYS A 111 13.82 -13.69 -21.55
C LYS A 111 13.29 -14.64 -20.47
N ILE A 112 13.33 -15.95 -20.73
CA ILE A 112 12.76 -16.98 -19.84
C ILE A 112 13.30 -16.87 -18.40
N GLY A 113 14.62 -16.67 -18.22
CA GLY A 113 15.23 -16.57 -16.89
C GLY A 113 14.76 -15.34 -16.10
N GLY A 114 14.67 -14.17 -16.75
CA GLY A 114 14.18 -12.94 -16.10
C GLY A 114 12.71 -13.02 -15.74
N ASN A 115 11.88 -13.60 -16.61
CA ASN A 115 10.45 -13.79 -16.34
C ASN A 115 10.22 -14.75 -15.17
N LEU A 116 10.99 -15.85 -15.09
CA LEU A 116 10.88 -16.81 -13.98
C LEU A 116 11.31 -16.19 -12.65
N PHE A 117 12.38 -15.39 -12.66
CA PHE A 117 12.81 -14.65 -11.47
C PHE A 117 11.77 -13.61 -11.03
N GLY A 118 11.16 -12.88 -11.97
CA GLY A 118 10.07 -11.95 -11.67
C GLY A 118 8.83 -12.64 -11.07
N LEU A 119 8.44 -13.78 -11.63
CA LEU A 119 7.39 -14.64 -11.07
C LEU A 119 7.71 -15.11 -9.66
N TYR A 120 8.95 -15.51 -9.41
CA TYR A 120 9.42 -15.88 -8.08
C TYR A 120 9.31 -14.71 -7.09
N LEU A 121 9.76 -13.51 -7.46
CA LEU A 121 9.66 -12.33 -6.61
C LEU A 121 8.19 -11.96 -6.32
N LEU A 122 7.32 -12.03 -7.33
CA LEU A 122 5.89 -11.80 -7.16
C LEU A 122 5.26 -12.82 -6.21
N ALA A 123 5.55 -14.12 -6.39
CA ALA A 123 5.07 -15.17 -5.52
C ALA A 123 5.57 -14.99 -4.07
N LYS A 124 6.85 -14.68 -3.91
CA LYS A 124 7.46 -14.37 -2.61
C LYS A 124 6.74 -13.20 -1.93
N MET A 125 6.49 -12.12 -2.66
CA MET A 125 5.75 -10.95 -2.16
C MET A 125 4.35 -11.35 -1.68
N LEU A 126 3.56 -12.04 -2.52
CA LEU A 126 2.22 -12.45 -2.16
C LEU A 126 2.19 -13.34 -0.92
N ILE A 127 3.12 -14.31 -0.82
CA ILE A 127 3.23 -15.19 0.36
C ILE A 127 3.53 -14.39 1.63
N GLN A 128 4.46 -13.43 1.58
CA GLN A 128 4.81 -12.62 2.75
C GLN A 128 3.67 -11.69 3.20
N LEU A 129 2.89 -11.18 2.25
CA LEU A 129 1.74 -10.31 2.50
C LEU A 129 0.50 -11.07 3.00
N THR A 130 0.39 -12.36 2.68
CA THR A 130 -0.78 -13.19 2.95
C THR A 130 -1.26 -13.16 4.41
N PRO A 131 -0.37 -13.28 5.44
CA PRO A 131 -0.81 -13.28 6.84
C PRO A 131 -1.48 -11.97 7.25
N GLU A 132 -0.91 -10.83 6.85
CA GLU A 132 -1.45 -9.50 7.17
C GLU A 132 -2.74 -9.22 6.40
N TYR A 133 -2.78 -9.60 5.12
CA TYR A 133 -3.99 -9.52 4.31
C TYR A 133 -5.16 -10.27 4.95
N PHE A 134 -4.94 -11.51 5.41
CA PHE A 134 -5.97 -12.28 6.08
C PHE A 134 -6.30 -11.80 7.50
N ALA A 135 -5.37 -11.12 8.18
CA ALA A 135 -5.64 -10.51 9.48
C ALA A 135 -6.78 -9.49 9.39
N TYR A 136 -6.87 -8.72 8.31
CA TYR A 136 -7.93 -7.72 8.07
C TYR A 136 -9.36 -8.28 8.19
N TYR A 137 -9.53 -9.59 7.96
CA TYR A 137 -10.82 -10.26 7.97
C TYR A 137 -11.23 -10.81 9.34
N LYS A 138 -10.32 -10.83 10.31
CA LYS A 138 -10.58 -11.32 11.69
C LYS A 138 -11.61 -10.43 12.40
N LYS A 139 -12.25 -10.99 13.43
CA LYS A 139 -13.30 -10.32 14.21
C LYS A 139 -12.73 -9.25 15.15
N ASP A 140 -11.57 -9.53 15.72
CA ASP A 140 -10.81 -8.71 16.66
C ASP A 140 -9.69 -7.93 15.96
N PHE A 141 -9.81 -7.72 14.66
CA PHE A 141 -8.80 -7.04 13.86
C PHE A 141 -8.70 -5.56 14.23
N HIS A 142 -7.46 -5.08 14.39
CA HIS A 142 -7.15 -3.66 14.41
C HIS A 142 -5.82 -3.39 13.68
N PRO A 143 -5.71 -2.37 12.81
CA PRO A 143 -4.49 -2.16 12.04
C PRO A 143 -3.23 -1.88 12.88
N SER A 144 -3.38 -1.36 14.10
CA SER A 144 -2.24 -1.14 15.02
C SER A 144 -1.64 -2.43 15.61
N GLN A 145 -2.28 -3.60 15.44
CA GLN A 145 -1.74 -4.89 15.91
C GLN A 145 -0.41 -5.25 15.22
N LYS A 146 -0.21 -4.74 14.00
CA LYS A 146 1.05 -4.87 13.28
C LYS A 146 1.87 -3.61 13.51
N ASP A 147 2.98 -3.76 14.23
CA ASP A 147 3.89 -2.66 14.50
C ASP A 147 4.76 -2.34 13.27
N TYR A 148 4.72 -1.09 12.85
CA TYR A 148 5.53 -0.50 11.79
C TYR A 148 6.44 0.63 12.31
N GLY A 149 6.31 1.01 13.59
CA GLY A 149 6.90 2.23 14.14
C GLY A 149 8.40 2.32 13.90
N HIS A 150 9.15 1.28 14.28
CA HIS A 150 10.60 1.24 14.06
C HIS A 150 11.01 1.42 12.59
N MET A 151 10.27 0.81 11.65
CA MET A 151 10.58 0.91 10.24
C MET A 151 10.20 2.28 9.67
N VAL A 152 9.03 2.80 10.05
CA VAL A 152 8.59 4.14 9.66
C VAL A 152 9.56 5.20 10.16
N ASP A 153 9.99 5.11 11.42
CA ASP A 153 10.94 6.04 12.03
C ASP A 153 12.30 6.03 11.33
N TYR A 154 12.78 4.85 10.96
CA TYR A 154 13.99 4.71 10.15
C TYR A 154 13.84 5.46 8.82
N TRP A 155 12.76 5.22 8.07
CA TRP A 155 12.57 5.84 6.76
C TRP A 155 12.29 7.34 6.83
N LYS A 156 11.57 7.81 7.85
CA LYS A 156 11.42 9.25 8.12
C LYS A 156 12.76 9.91 8.36
N SER A 157 13.62 9.29 9.18
CA SER A 157 14.98 9.78 9.44
C SER A 157 15.82 9.78 8.16
N TYR A 158 15.76 8.71 7.37
CA TYR A 158 16.45 8.61 6.08
C TYR A 158 16.02 9.72 5.11
N LEU A 159 14.72 9.99 4.98
CA LEU A 159 14.23 11.07 4.12
C LEU A 159 14.59 12.47 4.65
N ALA A 160 14.61 12.66 5.96
CA ALA A 160 15.00 13.93 6.60
C ALA A 160 16.49 14.23 6.41
N ASP A 161 17.35 13.23 6.52
CA ASP A 161 18.80 13.38 6.50
C ASP A 161 19.35 13.38 5.06
N GLU A 162 18.94 12.43 4.22
CA GLU A 162 19.48 12.27 2.86
C GLU A 162 18.86 13.22 1.84
N TYR A 163 17.58 13.59 2.03
CA TYR A 163 16.82 14.38 1.07
C TYR A 163 16.31 15.71 1.61
N GLN A 164 16.65 16.05 2.86
CA GLN A 164 16.31 17.31 3.50
C GLN A 164 14.81 17.63 3.47
N MET A 165 13.97 16.60 3.64
CA MET A 165 12.52 16.77 3.63
C MET A 165 12.04 17.49 4.89
N THR A 166 11.58 18.73 4.72
CA THR A 166 11.31 19.66 5.84
C THR A 166 10.27 19.12 6.83
N SER A 167 9.19 18.49 6.35
CA SER A 167 8.14 17.90 7.19
C SER A 167 8.69 16.88 8.19
N PHE A 168 9.61 16.01 7.76
CA PHE A 168 10.20 15.00 8.62
C PHE A 168 11.35 15.55 9.49
N GLN A 169 12.02 16.62 9.06
CA GLN A 169 13.00 17.32 9.91
C GLN A 169 12.31 17.99 11.11
N GLU A 170 11.17 18.65 10.88
CA GLU A 170 10.35 19.25 11.95
C GLU A 170 9.83 18.19 12.92
N GLU A 171 9.36 17.06 12.40
CA GLU A 171 8.92 15.93 13.23
C GLU A 171 10.08 15.34 14.06
N LYS A 172 11.25 15.12 13.45
CA LYS A 172 12.45 14.62 14.14
C LYS A 172 12.89 15.55 15.26
N ASN A 173 12.85 16.86 15.03
CA ASN A 173 13.27 17.88 15.99
C ASN A 173 12.27 18.14 17.13
N SER A 174 11.02 17.67 17.01
CA SER A 174 9.97 17.85 18.01
C SER A 174 9.77 16.65 18.94
N ARG A 175 10.39 15.50 18.65
CA ARG A 175 10.34 14.33 19.55
C ARG A 175 11.26 14.54 20.77
N PRO A 176 10.76 14.33 22.01
CA PRO A 176 11.61 14.38 23.20
C PRO A 176 12.66 13.25 23.18
N SER A 177 13.83 13.54 23.73
CA SER A 177 14.99 12.63 23.79
C SER A 177 14.81 11.49 24.79
#